data_AF-A0A969NVJ0-F1
#
_entry.id   AF-A0A969NVJ0-F1
#
_cell.length_a   1.000
_cell.length_b   1.000
_cell.length_c   1.000
_cell.angle_alpha   90.00
_cell.angle_beta   90.00
_cell.angle_gamma   90.00
#
_symmetry.space_group_name_H-M   'P 1'
#
loop_
_entity.id
_entity.type
_entity.pdbx_description
1 polymer ?
#
loop_
_entity_poly.entity_id
_entity_poly.type
_entity_poly.pdbx_seq_one_letter_code
_entity_poly.pdbx_strand_id
1 'polypeptide(L)'
;MRKLIRQNPEEVVLDSIEALKYALSNQEIKNPAGWLAEGIKNRWKKPDNSTQQVQNVEELVFPEGFEEWYIQAIDAGFIVSESPAGLPKNTKGELLVKVNYPTASGLPYSLMSWIEAKKTMAMESE
;
A
#
# COMPACT_ATOMS: atom_id res chain seq x y z
N MET A 1 -30.44 20.29 0.92
CA MET A 1 -29.64 20.01 -0.29
C MET A 1 -29.38 21.23 -1.15
N ARG A 2 -30.38 21.88 -1.77
CA ARG A 2 -30.15 23.05 -2.66
C ARG A 2 -29.37 24.21 -2.01
N LYS A 3 -29.52 24.42 -0.70
CA LYS A 3 -28.75 25.43 0.06
C LYS A 3 -27.25 25.10 0.18
N LEU A 4 -26.89 23.82 0.36
CA LEU A 4 -25.51 23.38 0.59
C LEU A 4 -24.68 23.45 -0.70
N ILE A 5 -25.28 23.11 -1.84
CA ILE A 5 -24.66 23.21 -3.17
C ILE A 5 -24.35 24.67 -3.52
N ARG A 6 -25.20 25.61 -3.08
CA ARG A 6 -25.06 27.04 -3.38
C ARG A 6 -24.13 27.79 -2.43
N GLN A 7 -23.83 27.20 -1.26
CA GLN A 7 -23.01 27.80 -0.21
C GLN A 7 -21.56 27.29 -0.20
N ASN A 8 -21.29 26.22 -0.93
CA ASN A 8 -19.95 25.65 -1.03
C ASN A 8 -19.41 25.88 -2.45
N PRO A 9 -18.09 26.06 -2.60
CA PRO A 9 -17.47 26.22 -3.91
C PRO A 9 -17.77 24.98 -4.78
N GLU A 10 -17.93 25.22 -6.08
CA GLU A 10 -18.28 24.17 -7.05
C GLU A 10 -17.32 22.98 -6.98
N GLU A 11 -16.03 23.23 -6.75
CA GLU A 11 -15.00 22.21 -6.56
C GLU A 11 -15.35 21.22 -5.43
N VAL A 12 -15.73 21.72 -4.25
CA VAL A 12 -16.08 20.88 -3.09
C VAL A 12 -17.32 20.04 -3.36
N VAL A 13 -18.27 20.60 -4.10
CA VAL A 13 -19.48 19.87 -4.51
C VAL A 13 -19.13 18.78 -5.51
N LEU A 14 -18.23 19.06 -6.47
CA LEU A 14 -17.78 18.10 -7.47
C LEU A 14 -17.01 16.95 -6.82
N ASP A 15 -16.05 17.25 -5.95
CA ASP A 15 -15.27 16.26 -5.17
C ASP A 15 -16.19 15.32 -4.37
N SER A 16 -17.22 15.89 -3.72
CA SER A 16 -18.17 15.11 -2.92
C SER A 16 -19.07 14.22 -3.78
N ILE A 17 -19.42 14.67 -4.99
CA ILE A 17 -20.16 13.85 -5.96
C ILE A 17 -19.29 12.70 -6.46
N GLU A 18 -18.01 12.94 -6.72
CA GLU A 18 -17.07 11.90 -7.12
C GLU A 18 -16.85 10.88 -5.99
N ALA A 19 -16.70 11.33 -4.74
CA ALA A 19 -16.61 10.47 -3.57
C ALA A 19 -17.86 9.60 -3.42
N LEU A 20 -19.06 10.16 -3.63
CA LEU A 20 -20.32 9.41 -3.57
C LEU A 20 -20.40 8.35 -4.67
N LYS A 21 -20.00 8.69 -5.90
CA LYS A 21 -19.96 7.74 -7.02
C LYS A 21 -19.03 6.57 -6.71
N TYR A 22 -17.83 6.86 -6.21
CA TYR A 22 -16.88 5.83 -5.78
C TYR A 22 -17.49 4.95 -4.67
N ALA A 23 -18.10 5.56 -3.66
CA ALA A 23 -18.68 4.82 -2.56
C ALA A 23 -19.85 3.94 -3.02
N LEU A 24 -20.74 4.43 -3.90
CA LEU A 24 -21.82 3.64 -4.50
C LEU A 24 -21.32 2.45 -5.32
N SER A 25 -20.14 2.55 -5.96
CA SER A 25 -19.54 1.44 -6.68
C SER A 25 -18.89 0.38 -5.77
N ASN A 26 -18.51 0.75 -4.54
CA ASN A 26 -17.80 -0.14 -3.62
C ASN A 26 -18.65 -0.65 -2.45
N GLN A 27 -19.76 0.03 -2.13
CA GLN A 27 -20.63 -0.32 -1.01
C GLN A 27 -22.09 0.07 -1.26
N GLU A 28 -23.01 -0.61 -0.57
CA GLU A 28 -24.44 -0.30 -0.67
C GLU A 28 -24.79 0.89 0.24
N ILE A 29 -24.92 2.09 -0.35
CA ILE A 29 -25.32 3.30 0.38
C ILE A 29 -26.84 3.43 0.41
N LYS A 30 -27.43 3.23 1.60
CA LYS A 30 -28.89 3.32 1.82
C LYS A 30 -29.47 4.74 1.70
N ASN A 31 -28.67 5.78 1.94
CA ASN A 31 -29.12 7.17 1.84
C ASN A 31 -28.07 8.07 1.15
N PRO A 32 -28.02 8.06 -0.20
CA PRO A 32 -27.00 8.79 -0.96
C PRO A 32 -27.10 10.31 -0.78
N ALA A 33 -28.29 10.82 -0.51
CA ALA A 33 -28.55 12.23 -0.39
C ALA A 33 -28.09 12.80 0.96
N GLY A 34 -28.23 12.02 2.04
CA GLY A 34 -27.64 12.31 3.35
C GLY A 34 -26.11 12.20 3.32
N TRP A 35 -25.62 11.14 2.68
CA TRP A 35 -24.18 10.90 2.49
C TRP A 35 -23.50 12.04 1.73
N LEU A 36 -24.12 12.54 0.65
CA LEU A 36 -23.59 13.70 -0.09
C LEU A 36 -23.57 14.97 0.75
N ALA A 37 -24.59 15.20 1.57
CA ALA A 37 -24.64 16.37 2.45
C ALA A 37 -23.54 16.32 3.52
N GLU A 38 -23.21 15.13 4.02
CA GLU A 38 -22.06 14.90 4.90
C GLU A 38 -20.74 15.02 4.13
N GLY A 39 -20.66 14.52 2.90
CA GLY A 39 -19.48 14.67 2.05
C GLY A 39 -19.15 16.13 1.78
N ILE A 40 -20.14 16.95 1.45
CA ILE A 40 -19.94 18.39 1.23
C ILE A 40 -19.49 19.09 2.54
N LYS A 41 -20.07 18.72 3.68
CA LYS A 41 -19.68 19.29 4.98
C LYS A 41 -18.27 18.90 5.40
N ASN A 42 -17.90 17.63 5.20
CA ASN A 42 -16.60 17.07 5.58
C ASN A 42 -15.56 17.19 4.47
N ARG A 43 -15.91 17.79 3.33
CA ARG A 43 -15.07 17.91 2.14
C ARG A 43 -14.48 16.56 1.71
N TRP A 44 -15.33 15.53 1.70
CA TRP A 44 -14.93 14.20 1.21
C TRP A 44 -14.56 14.32 -0.28
N LYS A 45 -13.38 13.79 -0.60
CA LYS A 45 -12.90 13.65 -1.97
C LYS A 45 -12.92 12.18 -2.33
N LYS A 46 -13.02 11.86 -3.63
CA LYS A 46 -12.72 10.50 -4.08
C LYS A 46 -11.32 10.14 -3.56
N PRO A 47 -11.10 8.93 -3.03
CA PRO A 47 -9.74 8.46 -2.86
C PRO A 47 -9.09 8.53 -4.24
N ASP A 48 -8.07 9.36 -4.38
CA ASP A 48 -7.30 9.41 -5.60
C ASP A 48 -6.73 8.01 -5.77
N ASN A 49 -7.05 7.31 -6.86
CA ASN A 49 -6.48 5.98 -7.11
C ASN A 49 -4.96 6.03 -7.31
N SER A 50 -4.36 7.24 -7.31
CA SER A 50 -2.92 7.47 -7.21
C SER A 50 -2.40 7.37 -5.76
N THR A 51 -3.29 7.20 -4.78
CA THR A 51 -2.99 7.15 -3.35
C THR A 51 -3.49 5.83 -2.76
N GLN A 52 -3.11 4.71 -3.38
CA GLN A 52 -3.08 3.44 -2.66
C GLN A 52 -2.06 3.59 -1.53
N GLN A 53 -2.59 3.73 -0.31
CA GLN A 53 -1.88 3.58 0.97
C GLN A 53 -0.76 4.59 1.24
N VAL A 54 -1.13 5.80 1.66
CA VAL A 54 -0.30 6.54 2.64
C VAL A 54 -0.89 6.29 4.02
N GLN A 55 -0.89 5.02 4.44
CA GLN A 55 -0.91 4.72 5.86
C GLN A 55 0.48 5.03 6.38
N ASN A 56 0.65 6.24 6.92
CA ASN A 56 1.69 6.56 7.89
C ASN A 56 3.09 5.99 7.54
N VAL A 57 3.68 6.46 6.44
CA VAL A 57 5.13 6.41 6.31
C VAL A 57 5.68 7.42 7.31
N GLU A 58 5.90 6.97 8.55
CA GLU A 58 7.23 7.22 9.13
C GLU A 58 8.20 6.91 7.99
N GLU A 59 9.02 7.89 7.57
CA GLU A 59 10.06 7.66 6.57
C GLU A 59 10.85 6.41 6.98
N LEU A 60 10.45 5.26 6.43
CA LEU A 60 11.16 4.02 6.62
C LEU A 60 12.38 4.21 5.73
N VAL A 61 13.42 4.76 6.34
CA VAL A 61 14.74 4.86 5.73
C VAL A 61 15.22 3.43 5.56
N PHE A 62 14.87 2.86 4.41
CA PHE A 62 15.39 1.58 4.00
C PHE A 62 16.87 1.76 3.66
N PRO A 63 17.70 0.74 3.91
CA PRO A 63 19.09 0.80 3.51
C PRO A 63 19.20 1.00 1.99
N GLU A 64 20.24 1.72 1.56
CA GLU A 64 20.47 2.05 0.16
C GLU A 64 20.48 0.79 -0.72
N GLY A 65 19.70 0.82 -1.81
CA GLY A 65 19.56 -0.30 -2.74
C GLY A 65 18.80 -1.51 -2.19
N PHE A 66 18.11 -1.40 -1.05
CA PHE A 66 17.15 -2.42 -0.58
C PHE A 66 15.88 -2.39 -1.41
N GLU A 67 15.27 -1.22 -1.60
CA GLU A 67 13.98 -1.10 -2.30
C GLU A 67 14.08 -1.59 -3.76
N GLU A 68 15.11 -1.14 -4.48
CA GLU A 68 15.39 -1.59 -5.85
C GLU A 68 15.63 -3.09 -5.95
N TRP A 69 16.36 -3.66 -4.98
CA TRP A 69 16.60 -5.09 -4.93
C TRP A 69 15.33 -5.87 -4.58
N TYR A 70 14.53 -5.36 -3.65
CA TYR A 70 13.30 -5.98 -3.17
C TYR A 70 12.27 -6.10 -4.30
N ILE A 71 12.12 -5.05 -5.10
CA ILE A 71 11.27 -5.05 -6.30
C ILE A 71 11.75 -6.11 -7.29
N GLN A 72 13.04 -6.15 -7.60
CA GLN A 72 13.62 -7.14 -8.51
C GLN A 72 13.47 -8.58 -7.99
N ALA A 73 13.65 -8.78 -6.69
CA ALA A 73 13.52 -10.09 -6.06
C ALA A 73 12.07 -10.60 -6.06
N ILE A 74 11.08 -9.71 -5.92
CA ILE A 74 9.66 -10.05 -6.08
C ILE A 74 9.36 -10.40 -7.53
N ASP A 75 9.81 -9.57 -8.47
CA ASP A 75 9.60 -9.78 -9.92
C ASP A 75 10.20 -11.11 -10.40
N ALA A 76 11.39 -11.46 -9.91
CA ALA A 76 12.04 -12.75 -10.14
C ALA A 76 11.36 -13.93 -9.42
N GLY A 77 10.37 -13.69 -8.55
CA GLY A 77 9.75 -14.71 -7.71
C GLY A 77 10.69 -15.30 -6.65
N PHE A 78 11.84 -14.66 -6.40
CA PHE A 78 12.86 -15.07 -5.44
C PHE A 78 12.40 -14.85 -3.99
N ILE A 79 11.60 -13.81 -3.73
CA ILE A 79 11.00 -13.55 -2.42
C ILE A 79 9.47 -13.47 -2.48
N VAL A 80 8.82 -13.66 -1.34
CA VAL A 80 7.39 -13.46 -1.18
C VAL A 80 7.07 -11.97 -1.24
N SER A 81 6.10 -11.59 -2.07
CA SER A 81 5.58 -10.22 -2.14
C SER A 81 4.86 -9.86 -0.84
N GLU A 82 5.53 -9.10 0.02
CA GLU A 82 4.96 -8.53 1.25
C GLU A 82 5.37 -7.08 1.43
N SER A 83 4.69 -6.34 2.32
CA SER A 83 5.01 -4.93 2.54
C SER A 83 6.36 -4.78 3.24
N PRO A 84 7.33 -4.02 2.68
CA PRO A 84 8.66 -3.85 3.29
C PRO A 84 8.58 -3.16 4.67
N ALA A 85 7.53 -2.37 4.91
CA ALA A 85 7.22 -1.75 6.19
C ALA A 85 6.85 -2.73 7.31
N GLY A 86 6.33 -3.91 6.95
CA GLY A 86 5.92 -4.95 7.88
C GLY A 86 6.99 -6.02 8.11
N LEU A 87 8.16 -5.89 7.50
CA LEU A 87 9.20 -6.91 7.59
C LEU A 87 9.77 -6.98 9.00
N PRO A 88 9.90 -8.19 9.57
CA PRO A 88 10.55 -8.35 10.85
C PRO A 88 12.03 -7.96 10.73
N LYS A 89 12.59 -7.38 11.80
CA LYS A 89 14.01 -7.09 11.90
C LYS A 89 14.70 -8.15 12.76
N ASN A 90 15.92 -8.52 12.41
CA ASN A 90 16.74 -9.40 13.24
C ASN A 90 17.29 -8.65 14.47
N THR A 91 18.05 -9.35 15.32
CA THR A 91 18.69 -8.77 16.51
C THR A 91 19.72 -7.67 16.20
N LYS A 92 20.15 -7.55 14.93
CA LYS A 92 21.05 -6.51 14.43
C LYS A 92 20.30 -5.34 13.78
N GLY A 93 18.97 -5.39 13.73
CA GLY A 93 18.14 -4.37 13.09
C GLY A 93 17.99 -4.52 11.57
N GLU A 94 18.47 -5.61 10.98
CA GLU A 94 18.39 -5.86 9.53
C GLU A 94 17.02 -6.43 9.17
N LEU A 95 16.46 -5.98 8.04
CA LEU A 95 15.19 -6.46 7.51
C LEU A 95 15.31 -7.91 7.07
N LEU A 96 14.37 -8.74 7.53
CA LEU A 96 14.26 -10.14 7.18
C LEU A 96 13.21 -10.29 6.08
N VAL A 97 13.56 -11.03 5.03
CA VAL A 97 12.72 -11.29 3.85
C VAL A 97 12.44 -12.79 3.73
N LYS A 98 11.27 -13.13 3.20
CA LYS A 98 10.88 -14.52 2.94
C LYS A 98 11.34 -14.93 1.54
N VAL A 99 12.44 -15.67 1.45
CA VAL A 99 12.96 -16.21 0.20
C VAL A 99 12.19 -17.48 -0.16
N ASN A 100 11.68 -17.52 -1.39
CA ASN A 100 10.95 -18.64 -1.97
C ASN A 100 11.91 -19.74 -2.45
N TYR A 101 12.71 -20.24 -1.53
CA TYR A 101 13.65 -21.33 -1.77
C TYR A 101 13.05 -22.63 -1.24
N PRO A 102 13.15 -23.76 -1.96
CA PRO A 102 12.77 -25.06 -1.42
C PRO A 102 13.72 -25.38 -0.27
N THR A 103 13.28 -25.13 0.96
CA THR A 103 14.05 -25.51 2.15
C THR A 103 13.78 -26.97 2.47
N ALA A 104 14.82 -27.68 2.91
CA ALA A 104 14.73 -29.05 3.43
C ALA A 104 13.73 -29.19 4.60
N SER A 105 13.30 -28.06 5.18
CA SER A 105 12.35 -27.95 6.29
C SER A 105 10.88 -28.08 5.90
N GLY A 106 10.54 -28.22 4.60
CA GLY A 106 9.16 -28.39 4.15
C GLY A 106 8.30 -27.11 4.24
N LEU A 107 8.93 -25.96 4.49
CA LEU A 107 8.27 -24.66 4.47
C LEU A 107 8.25 -24.11 3.04
N PRO A 108 7.20 -23.36 2.65
CA PRO A 108 7.13 -22.71 1.35
C PRO A 108 8.11 -21.53 1.21
N TYR A 109 8.77 -21.12 2.29
CA TYR A 109 9.75 -20.03 2.28
C TYR A 109 10.78 -20.21 3.39
N SER A 110 11.93 -19.56 3.21
CA SER A 110 12.97 -19.37 4.22
C SER A 110 13.03 -17.91 4.65
N LEU A 111 13.13 -17.63 5.94
CA LEU A 111 13.30 -16.27 6.45
C LEU A 111 14.80 -15.97 6.61
N MET A 112 15.33 -14.99 5.87
CA MET A 112 16.74 -14.58 5.95
C MET A 112 16.92 -13.06 5.84
N SER A 113 18.10 -12.53 6.22
CA SER A 113 18.42 -11.11 6.07
C SER A 113 18.41 -10.71 4.59
N TRP A 114 17.88 -9.54 4.27
CA TRP A 114 17.90 -8.99 2.90
C TRP A 114 19.32 -8.90 2.32
N ILE A 115 20.34 -8.69 3.17
CA ILE A 115 21.76 -8.67 2.75
C ILE A 115 22.19 -10.06 2.27
N GLU A 116 21.79 -11.11 2.99
CA GLU A 116 22.09 -12.48 2.60
C GLU A 116 21.31 -12.87 1.36
N ALA A 117 20.01 -12.54 1.31
CA ALA A 117 19.16 -12.77 0.15
C ALA A 117 19.71 -12.08 -1.11
N LYS A 118 20.20 -10.84 -0.99
CA LYS A 118 20.83 -10.09 -2.08
C LYS A 118 22.11 -10.76 -2.57
N LYS A 119 22.95 -11.27 -1.66
CA LYS A 119 24.14 -12.05 -2.02
C LYS A 119 23.77 -13.34 -2.73
N THR A 120 22.81 -14.09 -2.22
CA THR A 120 22.33 -15.34 -2.84
C THR A 120 21.81 -15.08 -4.25
N MET A 121 20.94 -14.09 -4.43
CA MET A 121 20.40 -13.73 -5.75
C MET A 121 21.49 -13.30 -6.73
N ALA A 122 22.51 -12.57 -6.27
CA ALA A 122 23.66 -12.20 -7.11
C ALA A 122 24.52 -13.42 -7.49
N MET A 123 24.72 -14.37 -6.57
CA MET A 123 25.49 -15.60 -6.82
C MET A 123 24.77 -16.58 -7.75
N GLU A 124 23.43 -16.60 -7.77
CA GLU A 124 22.66 -17.45 -8.70
C GLU A 124 22.56 -16.86 -10.12
N SER A 125 23.00 -15.61 -10.32
CA SER A 125 23.00 -14.94 -11.62
C SER A 125 24.34 -15.08 -12.37
N GLU A 126 25.28 -15.89 -11.87
CA GLU A 126 26.65 -16.07 -12.38
C GLU A 126 26.89 -17.44 -13.04
#